data_AF-A0A7X9KKN2-F1
#
_entry.id   AF-A0A7X9KKN2-F1
#
_cell.length_a   1.000
_cell.length_b   1.000
_cell.length_c   1.000
_cell.angle_alpha   90.00
_cell.angle_beta   90.00
_cell.angle_gamma   90.00
#
_symmetry.space_group_name_H-M   'P 1'
#
loop_
_entity.id
_entity.type
_entity.pdbx_description
1 polymer ?
#
loop_
_entity_poly.entity_id
_entity_poly.type
_entity_poly.pdbx_seq_one_letter_code
_entity_poly.pdbx_strand_id
1 'polypeptide(L)' 'MSFVNEGSNRATNTSAGWRPSSRQIIGAVIGILALIFIAQNSKSGTIHFLLFEFTAPVWIAFLLIL' A
#
# COMPACT_ATOMS: atom_id res chain seq x y z
N MET A 1 -21.49 0.14 59.77
CA MET A 1 -20.24 -0.28 59.11
C MET A 1 -20.46 -0.19 57.61
N SER A 2 -19.86 0.79 56.93
CA SER A 2 -19.89 0.89 55.47
C SER A 2 -18.64 0.21 54.91
N PHE A 3 -18.83 -0.86 54.15
CA PHE A 3 -17.75 -1.53 53.44
C PHE A 3 -17.30 -0.62 52.29
N VAL A 4 -16.07 -0.12 52.37
CA VAL A 4 -15.41 0.57 51.24
C VAL A 4 -15.07 -0.50 50.21
N ASN A 5 -15.76 -0.46 49.06
CA ASN A 5 -15.45 -1.29 47.91
C ASN A 5 -14.23 -0.71 47.20
N GLU A 6 -13.03 -1.14 47.61
CA GLU A 6 -11.75 -0.78 46.98
C GLU A 6 -11.57 -1.52 45.64
N GLY A 7 -12.50 -1.31 44.71
CA GLY A 7 -12.36 -1.71 43.32
C GLY A 7 -11.41 -0.77 42.56
N SER A 8 -10.20 -0.53 43.06
CA SER A 8 -9.26 0.40 42.43
C SER A 8 -8.33 -0.33 41.45
N ASN A 9 -8.76 -0.31 40.19
CA ASN A 9 -7.91 0.05 39.05
C ASN A 9 -6.61 -0.74 38.86
N ARG A 10 -6.69 -2.06 38.63
CA ARG A 10 -5.68 -2.69 37.76
C ARG A 10 -5.97 -2.25 36.34
N ALA A 11 -5.40 -1.11 35.94
CA ALA A 11 -5.26 -0.76 34.54
C ALA A 11 -4.38 -1.85 33.90
N THR A 12 -5.02 -2.88 33.35
CA THR A 12 -4.35 -3.79 32.44
C THR A 12 -3.90 -2.92 31.28
N ASN A 13 -2.61 -2.64 31.20
CA ASN A 13 -2.00 -2.06 30.01
C ASN A 13 -2.15 -3.08 28.89
N THR A 14 -3.34 -3.16 28.31
CA THR A 14 -3.61 -3.91 27.11
C THR A 14 -2.79 -3.19 26.05
N SER A 15 -1.63 -3.74 25.72
CA SER A 15 -0.78 -3.29 24.62
C SER A 15 -1.69 -3.09 23.41
N ALA A 16 -1.93 -1.83 23.05
CA ALA A 16 -2.78 -1.49 21.93
C ALA A 16 -2.10 -2.06 20.68
N GLY A 17 -2.60 -3.21 20.22
CA GLY A 17 -2.05 -3.89 19.05
C GLY A 17 -2.14 -2.98 17.83
N TRP A 18 -1.18 -3.11 16.92
CA TRP A 18 -1.19 -2.35 15.68
C TRP A 18 -2.48 -2.64 14.90
N ARG A 19 -3.26 -1.58 14.66
CA ARG A 19 -4.54 -1.62 13.95
C ARG A 19 -4.47 -0.64 12.79
N PRO A 20 -4.02 -1.08 11.60
CA PRO A 20 -3.96 -0.20 10.45
C PRO A 20 -5.38 0.26 10.09
N SER A 21 -5.49 1.55 9.75
CA SER A 21 -6.75 2.11 9.25
C SER A 21 -7.12 1.48 7.91
N SER A 22 -8.41 1.47 7.55
CA SER A 22 -8.89 0.96 6.27
C SER A 22 -8.19 1.63 5.08
N ARG A 23 -7.83 2.91 5.20
CA ARG A 23 -7.08 3.64 4.17
C ARG A 23 -5.67 3.08 3.96
N GLN A 24 -4.97 2.70 5.04
CA GLN A 24 -3.65 2.09 4.95
C GLN A 24 -3.72 0.71 4.29
N ILE A 25 -4.75 -0.07 4.60
CA ILE A 25 -4.97 -1.38 3.99
C ILE A 25 -5.23 -1.21 2.48
N ILE A 26 -6.14 -0.30 2.11
CA ILE A 26 -6.44 0.00 0.70
C ILE A 26 -5.18 0.46 -0.04
N GLY A 27 -4.40 1.37 0.54
CA GLY A 27 -3.15 1.83 -0.04
C GLY A 27 -2.14 0.71 -0.23
N ALA A 28 -1.99 -0.18 0.75
CA ALA A 28 -1.12 -1.35 0.66
C ALA A 28 -1.56 -2.31 -0.46
N VAL A 29 -2.86 -2.58 -0.58
CA VAL A 29 -3.42 -3.44 -1.64
C VAL A 29 -3.14 -2.82 -3.01
N ILE A 30 -3.42 -1.53 -3.20
CA ILE A 30 -3.15 -0.84 -4.48
C ILE A 30 -1.66 -0.90 -4.83
N GLY A 31 -0.77 -0.65 -3.85
CA GLY A 31 0.68 -0.73 -4.05
C GLY A 31 1.14 -2.13 -4.48
N ILE A 32 0.63 -3.18 -3.83
CA ILE A 32 0.95 -4.56 -4.20
C ILE A 32 0.46 -4.88 -5.61
N LEU A 33 -0.77 -4.49 -5.95
CA LEU A 33 -1.32 -4.70 -7.29
C LEU A 33 -0.52 -3.96 -8.37
N ALA A 34 -0.07 -2.74 -8.09
CA ALA A 34 0.77 -1.97 -9.01
C ALA A 34 2.12 -2.67 -9.25
N LEU A 35 2.76 -3.18 -8.19
CA LEU A 35 4.01 -3.94 -8.31
C LEU A 35 3.83 -5.21 -9.14
N ILE A 36 2.78 -5.98 -8.87
CA ILE A 36 2.43 -7.18 -9.64
C ILE A 36 2.18 -6.80 -11.11
N PHE A 37 1.43 -5.73 -11.35
CA PHE A 37 1.16 -5.24 -12.69
C PHE A 37 2.45 -4.92 -13.45
N ILE A 38 3.37 -4.16 -12.85
CA ILE A 38 4.67 -3.83 -13.45
C ILE A 38 5.47 -5.09 -13.74
N ALA A 39 5.57 -6.00 -12.77
CA ALA A 39 6.36 -7.23 -12.88
C ALA A 39 5.80 -8.16 -13.96
N GLN A 40 4.48 -8.33 -14.04
CA GLN A 40 3.84 -9.21 -15.01
C GLN A 40 3.74 -8.59 -16.41
N ASN A 41 3.60 -7.26 -16.50
CA ASN A 41 3.47 -6.53 -17.76
C ASN A 41 4.80 -5.91 -18.20
N SER A 42 5.92 -6.58 -17.90
CA SER A 42 7.25 -6.22 -18.40
C SER A 42 7.49 -6.67 -19.84
N LYS A 43 6.43 -6.93 -20.62
CA LYS A 43 6.58 -7.16 -22.06
C LYS A 43 7.14 -5.89 -22.69
N SER A 44 8.37 -5.99 -23.15
CA SER A 44 9.08 -4.90 -23.80
C SER A 44 8.52 -4.69 -25.21
N GLY A 45 8.10 -3.47 -25.51
CA GLY A 45 7.78 -3.03 -26.85
C GLY A 45 8.80 -2.00 -27.32
N THR A 46 8.96 -1.87 -28.63
CA THR A 46 9.69 -0.72 -29.20
C THR A 46 8.74 0.48 -29.18
N ILE A 47 9.13 1.53 -28.45
CA ILE A 47 8.38 2.79 -28.40
C ILE A 47 9.09 3.76 -29.34
N HIS A 48 8.35 4.26 -30.33
CA HIS A 48 8.79 5.36 -31.19
C HIS A 48 8.21 6.66 -30.61
N PHE A 49 9.05 7.48 -29.97
CA PHE A 49 8.63 8.76 -29.40
C PHE A 49 9.42 9.91 -30.01
N LEU A 50 8.73 10.73 -30.81
CA LEU A 50 9.32 11.83 -31.59
C LEU A 50 10.44 11.35 -32.54
N LEU A 51 11.71 11.54 -32.15
CA LEU A 51 12.92 11.19 -32.91
C LEU A 51 13.72 10.04 -32.25
N PHE A 52 13.23 9.49 -31.13
CA PHE A 52 13.93 8.48 -30.35
C PHE A 52 13.20 7.14 -30.41
N GLU A 53 13.98 6.08 -30.58
CA GLU A 53 13.55 4.70 -30.40
C GLU A 53 14.17 4.15 -29.12
N PHE A 54 13.34 3.63 -28.23
CA PHE A 54 13.82 2.88 -27.09
C PHE A 54 12.91 1.70 -26.77
N THR A 55 13.53 0.62 -26.30
CA THR A 55 12.82 -0.59 -25.85
C THR A 55 12.49 -0.44 -24.38
N ALA A 56 11.19 -0.44 -24.07
CA ALA A 56 10.70 -0.27 -22.72
C ALA A 56 9.45 -1.14 -22.51
N PRO A 57 9.16 -1.53 -21.26
CA PRO A 57 7.86 -2.08 -20.92
C PRO A 57 6.72 -1.16 -21.37
N VAL A 58 5.65 -1.74 -21.93
CA VAL A 58 4.51 -0.98 -22.48
C VAL A 58 3.87 -0.04 -21.45
N TRP A 59 3.93 -0.36 -20.15
CA TRP A 59 3.40 0.51 -19.10
C TRP A 59 4.12 1.88 -19.00
N ILE A 60 5.38 1.97 -19.45
CA ILE A 60 6.10 3.24 -19.52
C ILE A 60 5.43 4.19 -20.53
N ALA A 61 4.87 3.66 -21.62
CA ALA A 61 4.15 4.46 -22.60
C ALA A 61 2.91 5.14 -21.98
N PHE A 62 2.18 4.44 -21.08
CA PHE A 62 1.02 5.04 -20.40
C PHE A 62 1.40 6.19 -19.47
N LEU A 63 2.61 6.18 -18.89
CA LEU A 63 3.10 7.29 -18.05
C LEU A 63 3.54 8.51 -18.86
N LEU A 64 3.95 8.33 -20.12
CA LEU A 64 4.41 9.41 -20.99
C LEU A 64 3.28 10.17 -21.69
N ILE A 65 2.09 9.56 -21.80
CA ILE A 65 0.93 10.12 -22.51
C ILE A 65 -0.05 10.83 -21.56
N LEU A 66 -0.01 10.53 -20.25
CA LEU A 66 -0.89 11.13 -19.24
C LEU A 66 -0.49 12.57 -18.89
#